data_AF-A0A523RRF2-F1
#
_entry.id   AF-A0A523RRF2-F1
#
_cell.length_a   1.000
_cell.length_b   1.000
_cell.length_c   1.000
_cell.angle_alpha   90.00
_cell.angle_beta   90.00
_cell.angle_gamma   90.00
#
_symmetry.space_group_name_H-M   'P 1'
#
loop_
_entity.id
_entity.type
_entity.pdbx_description
1 polymer ?
#
loop_
_entity_poly.entity_id
_entity_poly.type
_entity_poly.pdbx_seq_one_letter_code
_entity_poly.pdbx_strand_id
1 'polypeptide(L)'
;MPHMPIEKILTLKAQLAPASFLSSELLYIPTIAIFILLALTFALVAYIILLRIAFNANQKLRKGQFEIWESLILGYLSGEVSAEEIDKAVETRYFNLFAEFMEKYLKTLKGEDFQNLTLLLKKIDLFDYNLKRLNSKKMWDKIYAAFFL
;
A
#
# COMPACT_ATOMS: atom_id res chain seq x y z
N MET A 1 -16.33 79.02 -31.34
CA MET A 1 -15.25 78.10 -30.99
C MET A 1 -15.85 76.91 -30.24
N PRO A 2 -15.91 75.70 -30.82
CA PRO A 2 -16.45 74.53 -30.14
C PRO A 2 -15.34 73.85 -29.32
N HIS A 3 -15.29 74.14 -28.02
CA HIS A 3 -14.53 73.31 -27.07
C HIS A 3 -15.38 72.09 -26.72
N MET A 4 -15.27 70.98 -27.46
CA MET A 4 -15.69 69.67 -26.94
C MET A 4 -15.16 68.50 -27.79
N PRO A 5 -13.95 68.00 -27.47
CA PRO A 5 -13.71 66.57 -27.60
C PRO A 5 -13.03 65.92 -26.38
N ILE A 6 -12.49 66.70 -25.44
CA ILE A 6 -11.61 66.18 -24.38
C ILE A 6 -12.40 65.54 -23.23
N GLU A 7 -13.53 66.13 -22.82
CA GLU A 7 -14.35 65.59 -21.72
C GLU A 7 -15.01 64.25 -22.03
N LYS A 8 -15.42 64.02 -23.29
CA LYS A 8 -15.99 62.73 -23.73
C LYS A 8 -14.96 61.61 -23.76
N ILE A 9 -13.69 61.92 -24.07
CA ILE A 9 -12.61 60.92 -24.08
C ILE A 9 -12.20 60.54 -22.65
N LEU A 10 -12.17 61.52 -21.74
CA LEU A 10 -11.89 61.29 -20.31
C LEU A 10 -12.98 60.45 -19.63
N THR A 11 -14.26 60.70 -19.94
CA THR A 11 -15.38 59.92 -19.39
C THR A 11 -15.43 58.49 -19.93
N LEU A 12 -15.13 58.28 -21.22
CA LEU A 12 -15.02 56.93 -21.80
C LEU A 12 -13.86 56.12 -21.21
N LYS A 13 -12.67 56.73 -21.04
CA LYS A 13 -11.54 56.06 -20.39
C LYS A 13 -11.81 55.74 -18.91
N ALA A 14 -12.47 56.66 -18.20
CA ALA A 14 -12.84 56.46 -16.79
C ALA A 14 -13.89 55.36 -16.60
N GLN A 15 -14.77 55.13 -17.58
CA GLN A 15 -15.75 54.03 -17.57
C GLN A 15 -15.17 52.69 -18.04
N LEU A 16 -14.18 52.71 -18.94
CA LEU A 16 -13.51 51.49 -19.44
C LEU A 16 -12.46 50.93 -18.47
N ALA A 17 -11.79 51.79 -17.68
CA ALA A 17 -10.81 51.37 -16.69
C ALA A 17 -11.37 50.35 -15.66
N PRO A 18 -12.52 50.59 -14.99
CA PRO A 18 -13.09 49.62 -14.05
C PRO A 18 -13.59 48.35 -14.75
N ALA A 19 -14.08 48.43 -16.00
CA ALA A 19 -14.49 47.25 -16.76
C ALA A 19 -13.30 46.35 -17.11
N SER A 20 -12.15 46.92 -17.48
CA SER A 20 -10.92 46.16 -17.71
C SER A 20 -10.37 45.52 -16.42
N PHE A 21 -10.42 46.24 -15.30
CA PHE A 21 -9.92 45.78 -14.00
C PHE A 21 -10.77 44.65 -13.41
N LEU A 22 -12.11 44.76 -13.53
CA LEU A 22 -13.04 43.72 -13.09
C LEU A 22 -12.91 42.44 -13.91
N SER A 23 -12.61 42.54 -15.21
CA SER A 23 -12.49 41.36 -16.08
C SER A 23 -11.23 40.52 -15.83
N SER A 24 -10.10 41.16 -15.49
CA SER A 24 -8.83 40.44 -15.26
C SER A 24 -8.77 39.78 -13.89
N GLU A 25 -9.31 40.42 -12.84
CA GLU A 25 -9.29 39.86 -11.49
C GLU A 25 -10.34 38.75 -11.29
N LEU A 26 -11.52 38.84 -11.93
CA LEU A 26 -12.53 37.78 -11.85
C LEU A 26 -12.07 36.47 -12.51
N LEU A 27 -11.25 36.55 -13.55
CA LEU A 27 -10.71 35.38 -14.25
C LEU A 27 -9.52 34.74 -13.52
N TYR A 28 -8.89 35.46 -12.60
CA TYR A 28 -7.71 34.98 -11.88
C TYR A 28 -8.05 33.86 -10.87
N ILE A 29 -9.14 34.02 -10.12
CA ILE A 29 -9.62 33.05 -9.12
C ILE A 29 -9.94 31.67 -9.75
N PRO A 30 -10.76 31.56 -10.81
CA PRO A 30 -11.03 30.28 -11.45
C PRO A 30 -9.78 29.69 -12.12
N THR A 31 -8.90 30.53 -12.66
CA THR A 31 -7.63 30.08 -13.24
C THR A 31 -6.73 29.42 -12.20
N ILE A 32 -6.55 30.06 -11.02
CA ILE A 32 -5.80 29.45 -9.92
C ILE A 32 -6.47 28.15 -9.46
N ALA A 33 -7.79 28.15 -9.31
CA ALA A 33 -8.52 26.95 -8.89
C ALA A 33 -8.30 25.77 -9.86
N ILE A 34 -8.30 26.04 -11.17
CA ILE A 34 -7.98 25.04 -12.20
C ILE A 34 -6.55 24.53 -12.03
N PHE A 35 -5.57 25.41 -11.83
CA PHE A 35 -4.17 24.98 -11.62
C PHE A 35 -4.00 24.14 -10.35
N ILE A 36 -4.67 24.49 -9.26
CA ILE A 36 -4.66 23.70 -8.02
C ILE A 36 -5.27 22.32 -8.26
N LEU A 37 -6.42 22.25 -8.92
CA LEU A 37 -7.07 20.98 -9.29
C LEU A 37 -6.17 20.12 -10.18
N LEU A 38 -5.47 20.73 -11.13
CA LEU A 38 -4.57 20.05 -12.05
C LEU A 38 -3.34 19.51 -11.31
N ALA A 39 -2.76 20.31 -10.40
CA ALA A 39 -1.67 19.88 -9.52
C ALA A 39 -2.09 18.74 -8.59
N LEU A 40 -3.28 18.82 -7.98
CA LEU A 40 -3.82 17.77 -7.12
C LEU A 40 -4.05 16.46 -7.89
N THR A 41 -4.58 16.57 -9.11
CA THR A 41 -4.78 15.42 -10.01
C THR A 41 -3.44 14.76 -10.33
N PHE A 42 -2.42 15.56 -10.66
CA PHE A 42 -1.08 15.05 -10.93
C PHE A 42 -0.47 14.37 -9.69
N ALA A 43 -0.63 14.96 -8.51
CA ALA A 43 -0.17 14.36 -7.26
C ALA A 43 -0.85 13.01 -6.96
N LEU A 44 -2.16 12.89 -7.22
CA LEU A 44 -2.89 11.62 -7.08
C LEU A 44 -2.38 10.56 -8.06
N VAL A 45 -2.15 10.91 -9.32
CA VAL A 45 -1.60 9.99 -10.32
C VAL A 45 -0.20 9.53 -9.90
N ALA A 46 0.67 10.45 -9.48
CA ALA A 46 2.00 10.10 -8.98
C ALA A 46 1.92 9.17 -7.75
N TYR A 47 1.01 9.45 -6.82
CA TYR A 47 0.78 8.60 -5.65
C TYR A 47 0.35 7.18 -6.03
N ILE A 48 -0.59 7.02 -6.98
CA ILE A 48 -1.04 5.71 -7.46
C ILE A 48 0.12 4.95 -8.13
N ILE A 49 0.95 5.63 -8.93
CA ILE A 49 2.12 5.02 -9.56
C ILE A 49 3.10 4.53 -8.50
N LEU A 50 3.42 5.35 -7.50
CA LEU A 50 4.30 4.96 -6.40
C LEU A 50 3.74 3.76 -5.63
N LEU A 51 2.43 3.75 -5.35
CA LEU A 51 1.77 2.65 -4.68
C LEU A 51 1.89 1.35 -5.49
N ARG A 52 1.69 1.42 -6.81
CA ARG A 52 1.83 0.27 -7.71
C ARG A 52 3.27 -0.25 -7.76
N ILE A 53 4.26 0.64 -7.80
CA ILE A 53 5.69 0.26 -7.78
C ILE A 53 6.01 -0.44 -6.45
N ALA A 54 5.64 0.15 -5.32
CA ALA A 54 5.86 -0.43 -4.00
C ALA A 54 5.18 -1.80 -3.86
N PHE A 55 3.95 -1.92 -4.35
CA PHE A 55 3.20 -3.17 -4.34
C PHE A 55 3.86 -4.25 -5.21
N ASN A 56 4.28 -3.91 -6.43
CA ASN A 56 4.98 -4.85 -7.32
C ASN A 56 6.33 -5.30 -6.75
N ALA A 57 7.10 -4.37 -6.17
CA ALA A 57 8.36 -4.69 -5.52
C ALA A 57 8.13 -5.67 -4.36
N ASN A 58 7.12 -5.40 -3.52
CA ASN A 58 6.76 -6.28 -2.42
C ASN A 58 6.29 -7.65 -2.94
N GLN A 59 5.45 -7.71 -3.98
CA GLN A 59 5.03 -8.97 -4.58
C GLN A 59 6.21 -9.80 -5.12
N LYS A 60 7.18 -9.16 -5.77
CA LYS A 60 8.36 -9.86 -6.29
C LYS A 60 9.20 -10.47 -5.16
N LEU A 61 9.41 -9.73 -4.06
CA LEU A 61 10.08 -10.25 -2.87
C LEU A 61 9.31 -11.42 -2.24
N ARG A 62 7.99 -11.28 -2.10
CA ARG A 62 7.12 -12.33 -1.56
C ARG A 62 7.17 -13.60 -2.42
N LYS A 63 7.12 -13.46 -3.74
CA LYS A 63 7.21 -14.60 -4.67
C LYS A 63 8.53 -15.35 -4.54
N GLY A 64 9.66 -14.63 -4.46
CA GLY A 64 10.97 -15.27 -4.27
C GLY A 64 11.06 -16.04 -2.95
N GLN A 65 10.54 -15.48 -1.85
CA GLN A 65 10.49 -16.20 -0.57
C GLN A 65 9.58 -17.43 -0.63
N PHE A 66 8.43 -17.32 -1.30
CA PHE A 66 7.49 -18.43 -1.44
C PHE A 66 8.08 -19.59 -2.24
N GLU A 67 8.83 -19.32 -3.31
CA GLU A 67 9.51 -20.35 -4.10
C GLU A 67 10.56 -21.10 -3.25
N ILE A 68 11.32 -20.38 -2.43
CA ILE A 68 12.30 -20.99 -1.51
C ILE A 68 11.58 -21.87 -0.48
N TRP A 69 10.54 -21.34 0.16
CA TRP A 69 9.81 -22.07 1.20
C TRP A 69 9.02 -23.25 0.64
N GLU A 70 8.49 -23.15 -0.58
CA GLU A 70 7.83 -24.26 -1.27
C GLU A 70 8.80 -25.44 -1.43
N SER A 71 10.02 -25.18 -1.92
CA SER A 71 11.04 -26.23 -2.01
C SER A 71 11.37 -26.84 -0.65
N LEU A 72 11.48 -26.04 0.41
CA LEU A 72 11.80 -26.53 1.76
C LEU A 72 10.66 -27.34 2.37
N ILE A 73 9.40 -26.90 2.23
CA ILE A 73 8.24 -27.61 2.75
C ILE A 73 8.04 -28.95 2.05
N LEU A 74 8.20 -28.98 0.72
CA LEU A 74 8.12 -30.23 -0.03
C LEU A 74 9.23 -31.20 0.38
N GLY A 75 10.46 -30.71 0.55
CA GLY A 75 11.57 -31.50 1.08
C GLY A 75 11.34 -31.99 2.52
N TYR A 76 10.65 -31.21 3.34
CA TYR A 76 10.31 -31.63 4.70
C TYR A 76 9.24 -32.74 4.72
N LEU A 77 8.24 -32.62 3.84
CA LEU A 77 7.21 -33.66 3.69
C LEU A 77 7.77 -34.95 3.10
N SER A 78 8.79 -34.88 2.24
CA SER A 78 9.50 -36.08 1.76
C SER A 78 10.52 -36.64 2.77
N GLY A 79 10.76 -35.94 3.89
CA GLY A 79 11.75 -36.31 4.90
C GLY A 79 13.21 -36.01 4.51
N GLU A 80 13.43 -35.30 3.41
CA GLU A 80 14.75 -34.88 2.93
C GLU A 80 15.29 -33.65 3.69
N VAL A 81 14.40 -32.79 4.18
CA VAL A 81 14.74 -31.55 4.88
C VAL A 81 14.28 -31.64 6.34
N SER A 82 15.14 -31.21 7.27
CA SER A 82 14.83 -31.19 8.71
C SER A 82 14.01 -29.95 9.12
N ALA A 83 13.33 -30.02 10.26
CA ALA A 83 12.60 -28.87 10.81
C ALA A 83 13.56 -27.72 11.18
N GLU A 84 14.77 -28.05 11.61
CA GLU A 84 15.82 -27.11 12.00
C GLU A 84 16.37 -26.33 10.80
N GLU A 85 16.38 -26.92 9.60
CA GLU A 85 16.72 -26.22 8.36
C GLU A 85 15.66 -25.20 7.98
N ILE A 86 14.39 -25.53 8.16
CA ILE A 86 13.27 -24.61 7.92
C ILE A 86 13.30 -23.46 8.93
N ASP A 87 13.53 -23.74 10.21
CA ASP A 87 13.62 -22.72 11.26
C ASP A 87 14.70 -21.67 10.94
N LYS A 88 15.87 -22.12 10.45
CA LYS A 88 16.96 -21.22 10.04
C LYS A 88 16.62 -20.41 8.79
N ALA A 89 15.85 -20.97 7.86
CA ALA A 89 15.45 -20.30 6.64
C ALA A 89 14.30 -19.30 6.85
N VAL A 90 13.44 -19.55 7.84
CA VAL A 90 12.28 -18.72 8.15
C VAL A 90 12.62 -17.82 9.34
N GLU A 91 13.20 -16.66 9.07
CA GLU A 91 13.46 -15.70 10.14
C GLU A 91 12.16 -15.18 10.78
N THR A 92 12.19 -14.88 12.08
CA THR A 92 11.02 -14.39 12.85
C THR A 92 10.35 -13.15 12.21
N ARG A 93 11.13 -12.29 11.55
CA ARG A 93 10.60 -11.11 10.83
C ARG A 93 9.64 -11.48 9.68
N TYR A 94 9.76 -12.69 9.15
CA TYR A 94 8.94 -13.20 8.06
C TYR A 94 7.80 -14.11 8.53
N PHE A 95 7.60 -14.32 9.83
CA PHE A 95 6.56 -15.24 10.33
C PHE A 95 5.15 -14.90 9.84
N ASN A 96 4.80 -13.62 9.68
CA ASN A 96 3.52 -13.24 9.09
C ASN A 96 3.41 -13.69 7.64
N LEU A 97 4.47 -13.47 6.87
CA LEU A 97 4.51 -13.85 5.47
C LEU A 97 4.52 -15.39 5.30
N PHE A 98 5.20 -16.07 6.21
CA PHE A 98 5.26 -17.53 6.26
C PHE A 98 3.92 -18.15 6.67
N ALA A 99 3.21 -17.56 7.63
CA ALA A 99 1.86 -17.99 8.01
C ALA A 99 0.90 -17.92 6.81
N GLU A 100 0.94 -16.82 6.05
CA GLU A 100 0.14 -16.66 4.82
C GLU A 100 0.52 -17.69 3.74
N PHE A 101 1.81 -18.00 3.61
CA PHE A 101 2.28 -19.06 2.72
C PHE A 101 1.73 -20.43 3.15
N MET A 102 1.81 -20.77 4.43
CA MET A 102 1.36 -22.03 5.00
C MET A 102 -0.15 -22.22 4.99
N GLU A 103 -0.92 -21.13 4.99
CA GLU A 103 -2.39 -21.15 4.97
C GLU A 103 -2.95 -22.06 3.86
N LYS A 104 -2.36 -22.00 2.66
CA LYS A 104 -2.80 -22.81 1.51
C LYS A 104 -2.59 -24.30 1.75
N TYR A 105 -1.45 -24.68 2.32
CA TYR A 105 -1.11 -26.06 2.62
C TYR A 105 -1.99 -26.61 3.74
N LEU A 106 -2.17 -25.85 4.82
CA LEU A 106 -3.02 -26.26 5.95
C LEU A 106 -4.50 -26.41 5.57
N LYS A 107 -4.99 -25.59 4.64
CA LYS A 107 -6.37 -25.73 4.12
C LYS A 107 -6.53 -26.98 3.26
N THR A 108 -5.54 -27.28 2.43
CA THR A 108 -5.64 -28.28 1.36
C THR A 108 -5.22 -29.68 1.82
N LEU A 109 -4.12 -29.78 2.55
CA LEU A 109 -3.57 -31.06 3.01
C LEU A 109 -4.40 -31.64 4.16
N LYS A 110 -4.41 -32.96 4.26
CA LYS A 110 -5.11 -33.76 5.27
C LYS A 110 -4.25 -34.95 5.69
N GLY A 111 -4.60 -35.58 6.80
CA GLY A 111 -3.91 -36.79 7.27
C GLY A 111 -2.53 -36.48 7.85
N GLU A 112 -1.57 -37.37 7.57
CA GLU A 112 -0.21 -37.33 8.13
C GLU A 112 0.55 -36.05 7.75
N ASP A 113 0.49 -35.63 6.48
CA ASP A 113 1.14 -34.41 6.02
C ASP A 113 0.67 -33.17 6.77
N PHE A 114 -0.64 -33.08 7.03
CA PHE A 114 -1.20 -31.98 7.82
C PHE A 114 -0.66 -31.98 9.25
N GLN A 115 -0.57 -33.17 9.87
CA GLN A 115 -0.01 -33.31 11.21
C GLN A 115 1.48 -32.95 11.24
N ASN A 116 2.25 -33.39 10.25
CA ASN A 116 3.66 -33.06 10.10
C ASN A 116 3.88 -31.55 9.95
N LEU A 117 3.12 -30.87 9.10
CA LEU A 117 3.20 -29.41 8.98
C LEU A 117 2.78 -28.69 10.26
N THR A 118 1.78 -29.19 10.97
CA THR A 118 1.36 -28.59 12.25
C THR A 118 2.45 -28.73 13.31
N LEU A 119 3.13 -29.89 13.35
CA LEU A 119 4.27 -30.13 14.23
C LEU A 119 5.46 -29.24 13.88
N LEU A 120 5.76 -29.07 12.59
CA LEU A 120 6.77 -28.13 12.11
C LEU A 120 6.49 -26.71 12.60
N LEU A 121 5.27 -26.22 12.40
CA LEU A 121 4.87 -24.87 12.82
C LEU A 121 5.01 -24.66 14.33
N LYS A 122 4.78 -25.70 15.12
CA LYS A 122 5.02 -25.69 16.55
C LYS A 122 6.51 -25.67 16.90
N LYS A 123 7.33 -26.43 16.17
CA LYS A 123 8.79 -26.50 16.39
C LYS A 123 9.51 -25.19 16.09
N ILE A 124 9.04 -24.42 15.09
CA ILE A 124 9.63 -23.13 14.71
C ILE A 124 9.05 -21.95 15.50
N ASP A 125 8.38 -22.21 16.62
CA ASP A 125 7.76 -21.20 17.50
C ASP A 125 6.74 -20.26 16.84
N LEU A 126 6.16 -20.64 15.69
CA LEU A 126 5.16 -19.81 15.00
C LEU A 126 3.89 -19.64 15.83
N PHE A 127 3.47 -20.70 16.53
CA PHE A 127 2.34 -20.65 17.46
C PHE A 127 2.59 -19.69 18.63
N ASP A 128 3.77 -19.78 19.25
CA ASP A 128 4.14 -18.90 20.37
C ASP A 128 4.26 -17.43 19.93
N TYR A 129 4.75 -17.19 18.72
CA TYR A 129 4.74 -15.87 18.10
C TYR A 129 3.31 -15.32 17.94
N ASN A 130 2.37 -16.13 17.43
CA ASN A 130 0.98 -15.72 17.28
C ASN A 130 0.30 -15.52 18.65
N LEU A 131 0.55 -16.38 19.63
CA LEU A 131 0.04 -16.21 21.00
C LEU A 131 0.51 -14.88 21.62
N LYS A 132 1.79 -14.51 21.45
CA LYS A 132 2.29 -13.19 21.91
C LYS A 132 1.55 -12.04 21.22
N ARG A 133 1.19 -12.17 19.95
CA ARG A 133 0.43 -11.14 19.20
C ARG A 133 -1.03 -11.03 19.61
N LEU A 134 -1.66 -12.05 20.18
CA LEU A 134 -2.99 -11.90 20.78
C LEU A 134 -3.04 -10.85 21.90
N ASN A 135 -1.91 -10.65 22.58
CA ASN A 135 -1.75 -9.62 23.61
C ASN A 135 -1.33 -8.24 23.04
N SER A 136 -1.17 -8.10 21.72
CA SER A 136 -0.81 -6.83 21.08
C SER A 136 -1.89 -5.77 21.32
N LYS A 137 -1.50 -4.49 21.50
CA LYS A 137 -2.46 -3.38 21.58
C LYS A 137 -3.20 -3.14 20.26
N LYS A 138 -2.66 -3.60 19.14
CA LYS A 138 -3.24 -3.36 17.81
C LYS A 138 -4.29 -4.42 17.50
N MET A 139 -5.52 -3.98 17.20
CA MET A 139 -6.65 -4.87 16.92
C MET A 139 -6.38 -5.81 15.73
N TRP A 140 -5.76 -5.31 14.66
CA TRP A 140 -5.41 -6.12 13.49
C TRP A 140 -4.39 -7.23 13.79
N ASP A 141 -3.45 -6.99 14.71
CA ASP A 141 -2.51 -8.02 15.13
C ASP A 141 -3.21 -9.16 15.87
N LYS A 142 -4.20 -8.82 16.71
CA LYS A 142 -4.99 -9.82 17.44
C LYS A 142 -5.83 -10.67 16.50
N ILE A 143 -6.55 -10.04 15.57
CA ILE A 143 -7.41 -10.74 14.61
C ILE A 143 -6.58 -11.69 13.76
N TYR A 144 -5.43 -11.21 13.26
CA TYR A 144 -4.54 -12.03 12.45
C TYR A 144 -3.98 -13.21 13.24
N ALA A 145 -3.52 -12.99 14.47
CA ALA A 145 -3.02 -14.06 15.33
C ALA A 145 -4.10 -15.11 15.65
N ALA A 146 -5.34 -14.68 15.90
CA ALA A 146 -6.45 -15.58 16.20
C ALA A 146 -6.86 -16.46 15.01
N PHE A 147 -6.63 -16.03 13.78
CA PHE A 147 -6.93 -16.84 12.59
C PHE A 147 -5.96 -18.02 12.42
N PHE A 148 -4.73 -17.89 12.91
CA PHE A 148 -3.66 -18.88 12.79
C PHE A 148 -3.42 -19.71 14.06
N LEU A 149 -4.28 -19.55 15.07
CA LEU A 149 -4.31 -20.33 16.32
C LEU A 149 -5.52 -21.26 16.33
#